data_AF-A0A1S1NPZ4-F1
#
_entry.id   AF-A0A1S1NPZ4-F1
#
_cell.length_a   1.000
_cell.length_b   1.000
_cell.length_c   1.000
_cell.angle_alpha   90.00
_cell.angle_beta   90.00
_cell.angle_gamma   90.00
#
_symmetry.space_group_name_H-M   'P 1'
#
loop_
_entity.id
_entity.type
_entity.pdbx_description
1 polymer ?
#
loop_
_entity_poly.entity_id
_entity_poly.type
_entity_poly.pdbx_seq_one_letter_code
_entity_poly.pdbx_strand_id
1 'polypeptide(L)'
;MTVLQSTNPAVTRWAREVVFPVLAVAVIVAYADLRIPMGLPGHRGLIWLTLLVAVALTTRRRETVLAVGAAATAATLLLQLAPGPADSARYLGAALLLYAVAAAPVVRRRRWLLALAAAPIHLVALAGSVAALLGGGQLLALASVGMTDRVLFHLGFGLVAGLLGWAIALRLHRPVRG
;
A
#
# COMPACT_ATOMS: atom_id res chain seq x y z
N MET A 1 40.26 9.58 -16.25
CA MET A 1 39.92 8.14 -16.26
C MET A 1 38.69 7.95 -15.38
N THR A 2 37.52 7.79 -15.99
CA THR A 2 36.26 7.56 -15.26
C THR A 2 35.99 6.06 -15.31
N VAL A 3 36.13 5.38 -14.16
CA VAL A 3 35.82 3.96 -14.05
C VAL A 3 34.30 3.84 -14.05
N LEU A 4 33.73 3.37 -15.17
CA LEU A 4 32.32 3.01 -15.29
C LEU A 4 32.01 1.86 -14.33
N GLN A 5 31.45 2.19 -13.17
CA GLN A 5 30.90 1.20 -12.25
C GLN A 5 29.62 0.63 -12.87
N SER A 6 29.79 -0.38 -13.71
CA SER A 6 28.72 -1.23 -14.22
C SER A 6 27.95 -1.78 -13.02
N THR A 7 26.72 -1.28 -12.81
CA THR A 7 25.84 -1.83 -11.79
C THR A 7 25.41 -3.22 -12.24
N ASN A 8 25.86 -4.24 -11.52
CA ASN A 8 25.58 -5.63 -11.88
C ASN A 8 24.06 -5.85 -11.96
N PRO A 9 23.52 -6.30 -13.12
CA PRO A 9 22.07 -6.49 -13.32
C PRO A 9 21.47 -7.52 -12.36
N ALA A 10 22.28 -8.40 -11.78
CA ALA A 10 21.86 -9.31 -10.71
C ALA A 10 21.59 -8.55 -9.40
N VAL A 11 22.45 -7.60 -9.02
CA VAL A 11 22.32 -6.83 -7.77
C VAL A 11 21.07 -5.95 -7.79
N THR A 12 20.81 -5.27 -8.91
CA THR A 12 19.58 -4.48 -9.08
C THR A 12 18.32 -5.35 -9.08
N ARG A 13 18.40 -6.60 -9.57
CA ARG A 13 17.30 -7.57 -9.47
C ARG A 13 17.05 -7.99 -8.02
N TRP A 14 18.09 -8.38 -7.28
CA TRP A 14 17.96 -8.77 -5.87
C TRP A 14 17.40 -7.63 -5.01
N ALA A 15 17.86 -6.40 -5.25
CA ALA A 15 17.37 -5.23 -4.54
C ALA A 15 15.86 -5.04 -4.71
N ARG A 16 15.33 -5.21 -5.93
CA ARG A 16 13.89 -5.02 -6.21
C ARG A 16 13.03 -6.21 -5.81
N GLU A 17 13.50 -7.43 -6.04
CA GLU A 17 12.66 -8.63 -5.88
C GLU A 17 12.67 -9.18 -4.45
N VAL A 18 13.68 -8.83 -3.64
CA VAL A 18 13.83 -9.38 -2.28
C VAL A 18 14.01 -8.28 -1.25
N VAL A 19 15.05 -7.45 -1.38
CA VAL A 19 15.38 -6.46 -0.35
C VAL A 19 14.24 -5.46 -0.17
N PHE A 20 13.71 -4.90 -1.26
CA PHE A 20 12.64 -3.93 -1.19
C PHE A 20 11.33 -4.48 -0.61
N PRO A 21 10.81 -5.66 -1.02
CA PRO A 21 9.67 -6.30 -0.37
C PRO A 21 9.87 -6.58 1.12
N VAL A 22 11.05 -7.08 1.52
CA VAL A 22 11.36 -7.35 2.94
C VAL A 22 11.37 -6.05 3.75
N LEU A 23 12.01 -5.00 3.23
CA LEU A 23 12.00 -3.68 3.85
C LEU A 23 10.59 -3.09 3.92
N ALA A 24 9.77 -3.27 2.89
CA ALA A 24 8.38 -2.84 2.89
C ALA A 24 7.60 -3.49 4.05
N VAL A 25 7.73 -4.81 4.25
CA VAL A 25 7.11 -5.50 5.39
C VAL A 25 7.63 -4.91 6.71
N ALA A 26 8.95 -4.78 6.87
CA ALA A 26 9.55 -4.27 8.10
C ALA A 26 9.06 -2.86 8.45
N VAL A 27 8.99 -1.95 7.45
CA VAL A 27 8.50 -0.58 7.66
C VAL A 27 7.01 -0.57 7.96
N ILE A 28 6.19 -1.38 7.28
CA ILE A 28 4.75 -1.47 7.57
C ILE A 28 4.53 -1.92 9.01
N VAL A 29 5.26 -2.96 9.45
CA VAL A 29 5.15 -3.52 10.80
C VAL A 29 5.63 -2.50 11.84
N ALA A 30 6.81 -1.90 11.65
CA ALA A 30 7.35 -0.89 12.56
C ALA A 30 6.43 0.34 12.66
N TYR A 31 5.80 0.74 11.55
CA TYR A 31 4.88 1.87 11.52
C TYR A 31 3.48 1.54 12.06
N ALA A 32 3.12 0.26 12.21
CA ALA A 32 1.79 -0.14 12.66
C ALA A 32 1.42 0.40 14.05
N ASP A 33 2.40 0.47 14.95
CA ASP A 33 2.23 0.96 16.32
C ASP A 33 2.61 2.44 16.50
N LEU A 34 3.16 3.09 15.47
CA LEU A 34 3.48 4.52 15.54
C LEU A 34 2.21 5.36 15.54
N ARG A 35 1.88 5.91 16.72
CA ARG A 35 0.77 6.84 16.90
C ARG A 35 1.23 8.26 16.57
N ILE A 36 1.09 8.65 15.30
CA ILE A 36 1.25 10.06 14.91
C ILE A 36 -0.11 10.76 15.06
N PRO A 37 -0.26 11.73 15.97
CA PRO A 37 -1.52 12.45 16.18
C PRO A 37 -1.72 13.51 15.09
N MET A 38 -1.92 13.08 13.84
CA MET A 38 -2.26 14.00 12.73
C MET A 38 -3.72 14.46 12.76
N GLY A 39 -4.60 13.77 13.51
CA GLY A 39 -6.03 14.09 13.57
C GLY A 39 -6.83 13.80 12.29
N LEU A 40 -6.17 13.43 11.18
CA LEU A 40 -6.81 13.19 9.88
C LEU A 40 -7.16 11.70 9.67
N PRO A 41 -8.39 11.34 9.29
CA PRO A 41 -8.74 9.95 9.03
C PRO A 41 -7.96 9.41 7.82
N GLY A 42 -7.44 8.18 7.94
CA GLY A 42 -6.77 7.51 6.83
C GLY A 42 -5.29 7.89 6.61
N HIS A 43 -4.71 8.83 7.36
CA HIS A 43 -3.31 9.24 7.20
C HIS A 43 -2.31 8.08 7.35
N ARG A 44 -2.61 7.09 8.21
CA ARG A 44 -1.77 5.90 8.38
C ARG A 44 -1.64 5.09 7.09
N GLY A 45 -2.66 5.19 6.24
CA GLY A 45 -2.70 4.78 4.84
C GLY A 45 -1.46 5.08 4.04
N LEU A 46 -0.96 6.30 4.23
CA LEU A 46 0.04 6.90 3.36
C LEU A 46 1.28 6.01 3.26
N ILE A 47 1.81 5.57 4.40
CA ILE A 47 3.04 4.77 4.42
C ILE A 47 2.82 3.38 3.84
N TRP A 48 1.85 2.63 4.38
CA TRP A 48 1.71 1.22 4.00
C TRP A 48 1.23 1.07 2.55
N LEU A 49 0.33 1.93 2.08
CA LEU A 49 -0.18 1.84 0.72
C LEU A 49 0.87 2.31 -0.29
N THR A 50 1.66 3.34 0.03
CA THR A 50 2.81 3.73 -0.79
C THR A 50 3.76 2.56 -0.99
N LEU A 51 4.09 1.83 0.08
CA LEU A 51 4.99 0.67 0.02
C LEU A 51 4.38 -0.46 -0.81
N LEU A 52 3.10 -0.79 -0.63
CA LEU A 52 2.43 -1.83 -1.42
C LEU A 52 2.36 -1.47 -2.91
N VAL A 53 2.02 -0.21 -3.25
CA VAL A 53 2.01 0.28 -4.64
C VAL A 53 3.42 0.24 -5.23
N ALA A 54 4.43 0.67 -4.48
CA ALA A 54 5.82 0.60 -4.92
C ALA A 54 6.25 -0.85 -5.18
N VAL A 55 5.91 -1.80 -4.31
CA VAL A 55 6.18 -3.23 -4.51
C VAL A 55 5.51 -3.70 -5.79
N ALA A 56 4.20 -3.44 -5.96
CA ALA A 56 3.44 -3.86 -7.14
C ALA A 56 4.01 -3.30 -8.46
N LEU A 57 4.61 -2.11 -8.43
CA LEU A 57 5.18 -1.47 -9.61
C LEU A 57 6.62 -1.90 -9.91
N THR A 58 7.38 -2.32 -8.89
CA THR A 58 8.83 -2.57 -8.97
C THR A 58 9.19 -4.03 -9.18
N THR A 59 8.40 -4.96 -8.65
CA THR A 59 8.65 -6.39 -8.78
C THR A 59 8.15 -6.92 -10.11
N ARG A 60 8.78 -7.98 -10.61
CA ARG A 60 8.31 -8.67 -11.84
C ARG A 60 7.08 -9.49 -11.58
N ARG A 61 7.05 -10.20 -10.44
CA ARG A 61 5.94 -11.04 -10.03
C ARG A 61 4.94 -10.18 -9.25
N ARG A 62 3.70 -10.16 -9.74
CA ARG A 62 2.60 -9.45 -9.04
C ARG A 62 2.26 -10.14 -7.72
N GLU A 63 2.53 -11.44 -7.61
CA GLU A 63 2.31 -12.26 -6.41
C GLU A 63 3.12 -11.72 -5.21
N THR A 64 4.22 -10.99 -5.46
CA THR A 64 5.03 -10.38 -4.40
C THR A 64 4.23 -9.37 -3.57
N VAL A 65 3.29 -8.62 -4.17
CA VAL A 65 2.44 -7.70 -3.37
C VAL A 65 1.54 -8.45 -2.41
N LEU A 66 1.05 -9.64 -2.81
CA LEU A 66 0.24 -10.51 -1.95
C LEU A 66 1.07 -11.05 -0.80
N ALA A 67 2.30 -11.52 -1.08
CA ALA A 67 3.21 -12.00 -0.05
C ALA A 67 3.52 -10.89 0.98
N VAL A 68 3.80 -9.67 0.53
CA VAL A 68 4.03 -8.52 1.42
C VAL A 68 2.79 -8.18 2.24
N GLY A 69 1.61 -8.12 1.62
CA GLY A 69 0.35 -7.85 2.32
C GLY A 69 0.01 -8.91 3.35
N ALA A 70 0.15 -10.19 3.00
CA ALA A 70 -0.06 -11.33 3.89
C ALA A 70 0.93 -11.33 5.06
N ALA A 71 2.22 -11.12 4.78
CA ALA A 71 3.26 -11.04 5.82
C ALA A 71 3.02 -9.86 6.78
N ALA A 72 2.66 -8.68 6.26
CA ALA A 72 2.33 -7.53 7.10
C ALA A 72 1.07 -7.78 7.95
N THR A 73 0.01 -8.35 7.39
CA THR A 73 -1.18 -8.75 8.15
C THR A 73 -0.84 -9.77 9.23
N ALA A 74 -0.12 -10.84 8.91
CA ALA A 74 0.27 -11.87 9.88
C ALA A 74 1.16 -11.30 10.98
N ALA A 75 2.20 -10.54 10.64
CA ALA A 75 3.11 -9.94 11.61
C ALA A 75 2.38 -8.97 12.56
N THR A 76 1.52 -8.10 12.03
CA THR A 76 0.77 -7.16 12.88
C THR A 76 -0.28 -7.83 13.77
N LEU A 77 -0.87 -8.96 13.33
CA LEU A 77 -1.74 -9.78 14.17
C LEU A 77 -0.96 -10.49 15.28
N LEU A 78 0.13 -11.18 14.93
CA LEU A 78 0.93 -11.96 15.87
C LEU A 78 1.58 -11.08 16.95
N LEU A 79 2.00 -9.88 16.56
CA LEU A 79 2.61 -8.90 17.46
C LEU A 79 1.59 -7.97 18.14
N GLN A 80 0.28 -8.16 17.89
CA GLN A 80 -0.81 -7.37 18.47
C GLN A 80 -0.65 -5.84 18.28
N LEU A 81 -0.07 -5.42 17.14
CA LEU A 81 0.27 -4.02 16.86
C LEU A 81 -0.93 -3.20 16.36
N ALA A 82 -2.01 -3.87 15.95
CA ALA A 82 -3.22 -3.23 15.47
C ALA A 82 -4.31 -3.23 16.55
N PRO A 83 -5.17 -2.20 16.63
CA PRO A 83 -6.28 -2.15 17.59
C PRO A 83 -7.29 -3.30 17.46
N GLY A 84 -7.36 -3.93 16.28
CA GLY A 84 -8.16 -5.13 16.07
C GLY A 84 -7.85 -5.86 14.77
N PRO A 85 -8.43 -7.06 14.55
CA PRO A 85 -8.12 -7.90 13.40
C PRO A 85 -8.42 -7.24 12.04
N ALA A 86 -9.47 -6.42 11.99
CA ALA A 86 -9.85 -5.68 10.77
C ALA A 86 -8.79 -4.64 10.37
N ASP A 87 -8.12 -4.01 11.34
CA ASP A 87 -7.03 -3.07 11.08
C ASP A 87 -5.78 -3.76 10.51
N SER A 88 -5.52 -5.00 10.90
CA SER A 88 -4.46 -5.81 10.28
C SER A 88 -4.86 -6.37 8.91
N ALA A 89 -6.12 -6.77 8.74
CA ALA A 89 -6.63 -7.36 7.51
C ALA A 89 -6.57 -6.40 6.30
N ARG A 90 -6.58 -5.08 6.53
CA ARG A 90 -6.51 -4.07 5.48
C ARG A 90 -5.26 -4.17 4.59
N TYR A 91 -4.13 -4.64 5.13
CA TYR A 91 -2.90 -4.80 4.35
C TYR A 91 -3.06 -5.89 3.28
N LEU A 92 -3.58 -7.05 3.68
CA LEU A 92 -3.93 -8.13 2.76
C LEU A 92 -5.04 -7.71 1.80
N GLY A 93 -6.10 -7.05 2.28
CA GLY A 93 -7.20 -6.57 1.45
C GLY A 93 -6.73 -5.61 0.35
N ALA A 94 -5.90 -4.63 0.69
CA ALA A 94 -5.29 -3.73 -0.29
C ALA A 94 -4.39 -4.47 -1.28
N ALA A 95 -3.56 -5.42 -0.80
CA ALA A 95 -2.69 -6.22 -1.65
C ALA A 95 -3.48 -7.07 -2.65
N LEU A 96 -4.59 -7.67 -2.23
CA LEU A 96 -5.50 -8.42 -3.12
C LEU A 96 -6.08 -7.53 -4.22
N LEU A 97 -6.55 -6.33 -3.86
CA LEU A 97 -7.07 -5.37 -4.83
C LEU A 97 -5.97 -4.90 -5.80
N LEU A 98 -4.77 -4.59 -5.31
CA LEU A 98 -3.63 -4.23 -6.16
C LEU A 98 -3.25 -5.37 -7.11
N TYR A 99 -3.21 -6.60 -6.62
CA TYR A 99 -2.97 -7.80 -7.43
C TYR A 99 -4.02 -7.96 -8.55
N ALA A 100 -5.30 -7.81 -8.20
CA ALA A 100 -6.41 -7.90 -9.15
C ALA A 100 -6.35 -6.77 -10.20
N VAL A 101 -6.15 -5.52 -9.76
CA VAL A 101 -6.02 -4.36 -10.66
C VAL A 101 -4.79 -4.50 -11.56
N ALA A 102 -3.68 -5.00 -11.06
CA ALA A 102 -2.47 -5.25 -11.85
C ALA A 102 -2.67 -6.31 -12.95
N ALA A 103 -3.68 -7.18 -12.81
CA ALA A 103 -4.01 -8.19 -13.82
C ALA A 103 -4.78 -7.59 -15.02
N ALA A 104 -5.44 -6.44 -14.86
CA ALA A 104 -6.24 -5.83 -15.93
C ALA A 104 -5.36 -5.47 -17.15
N PRO A 105 -5.79 -5.79 -18.39
CA PRO A 105 -4.99 -5.55 -19.61
C PRO A 105 -4.55 -4.09 -19.79
N VAL A 106 -5.43 -3.14 -19.45
CA VAL A 106 -5.14 -1.70 -19.55
C VAL A 106 -4.03 -1.28 -18.58
N VAL A 107 -4.05 -1.81 -17.35
CA VAL A 107 -3.06 -1.53 -16.31
C VAL A 107 -1.72 -2.18 -16.65
N ARG A 108 -1.72 -3.40 -17.21
CA ARG A 108 -0.50 -4.04 -17.71
C ARG A 108 0.21 -3.21 -18.77
N ARG A 109 -0.55 -2.57 -19.68
CA ARG A 109 -0.02 -1.67 -20.71
C ARG A 109 0.41 -0.31 -20.13
N ARG A 110 -0.32 0.19 -19.12
CA ARG A 110 -0.12 1.50 -18.50
C ARG A 110 0.01 1.34 -16.99
N ARG A 111 1.18 0.87 -16.54
CA ARG A 111 1.42 0.53 -15.12
C ARG A 111 1.17 1.69 -14.15
N TRP A 112 1.32 2.93 -14.60
CA TRP A 112 1.03 4.12 -13.79
C TRP A 112 -0.43 4.20 -13.32
N LEU A 113 -1.37 3.51 -13.99
CA LEU A 113 -2.77 3.43 -13.55
C LEU A 113 -2.95 2.77 -12.17
N LEU A 114 -2.01 1.92 -11.73
CA LEU A 114 -2.00 1.39 -10.36
C LEU A 114 -1.88 2.50 -9.31
N ALA A 115 -1.19 3.61 -9.64
CA ALA A 115 -1.09 4.75 -8.75
C ALA A 115 -2.45 5.42 -8.54
N LEU A 116 -3.26 5.54 -9.60
CA LEU A 116 -4.61 6.09 -9.49
C LEU A 116 -5.54 5.14 -8.75
N ALA A 117 -5.41 3.83 -8.99
CA ALA A 117 -6.21 2.82 -8.31
C ALA A 117 -5.98 2.78 -6.79
N ALA A 118 -4.85 3.29 -6.30
CA ALA A 118 -4.58 3.39 -4.87
C ALA A 118 -5.64 4.23 -4.12
N ALA A 119 -6.23 5.25 -4.76
CA ALA A 119 -7.29 6.06 -4.16
C ALA A 119 -8.52 5.22 -3.72
N PRO A 120 -9.23 4.50 -4.62
CA PRO A 120 -10.34 3.65 -4.21
C PRO A 120 -9.89 2.44 -3.38
N ILE A 121 -8.67 1.92 -3.57
CA ILE A 121 -8.15 0.80 -2.77
C ILE A 121 -8.01 1.19 -1.29
N HIS A 122 -7.65 2.44 -0.98
CA HIS A 122 -7.47 2.91 0.39
C HIS A 122 -8.77 2.87 1.22
N LEU A 123 -9.94 2.77 0.56
CA LEU A 123 -11.22 2.59 1.23
C LEU A 123 -11.32 1.27 2.00
N VAL A 124 -10.44 0.29 1.75
CA VAL A 124 -10.38 -0.95 2.54
C VAL A 124 -10.15 -0.68 4.04
N ALA A 125 -9.52 0.44 4.39
CA ALA A 125 -9.33 0.85 5.78
C ALA A 125 -10.66 1.20 6.49
N LEU A 126 -11.73 1.48 5.74
CA LEU A 126 -13.06 1.75 6.29
C LEU A 126 -13.87 0.48 6.54
N ALA A 127 -13.45 -0.67 6.04
CA ALA A 127 -14.23 -1.91 6.07
C ALA A 127 -14.64 -2.30 7.50
N GLY A 128 -13.73 -2.20 8.47
CA GLY A 128 -14.03 -2.48 9.88
C GLY A 128 -15.06 -1.51 10.49
N SER A 129 -14.96 -0.22 10.16
CA SER A 129 -15.93 0.78 10.61
C SER A 129 -17.31 0.52 10.01
N VAL A 130 -17.37 0.30 8.69
CA VAL A 130 -18.63 0.02 7.99
C VAL A 130 -19.28 -1.26 8.53
N ALA A 131 -18.52 -2.34 8.73
CA ALA A 131 -19.04 -3.57 9.31
C ALA A 131 -19.63 -3.36 10.71
N ALA A 132 -18.97 -2.57 11.57
CA ALA A 132 -19.47 -2.25 12.90
C ALA A 132 -20.77 -1.42 12.85
N LEU A 133 -20.85 -0.43 11.95
CA LEU A 133 -22.04 0.40 11.72
C LEU A 133 -23.23 -0.44 11.23
N LEU A 134 -22.99 -1.37 10.30
CA LEU A 134 -24.00 -2.29 9.78
C LEU A 134 -24.50 -3.25 10.87
N GLY A 135 -23.57 -3.85 11.64
CA GLY A 135 -23.92 -4.75 12.75
C GLY A 135 -24.69 -4.07 13.88
N GLY A 136 -24.50 -2.75 14.06
CA GLY A 136 -25.26 -1.93 15.01
C GLY A 136 -26.56 -1.33 14.49
N GLY A 137 -26.97 -1.61 13.24
CA GLY A 137 -28.22 -1.12 12.65
C GLY A 137 -28.24 0.39 12.30
N GLN A 138 -27.08 1.05 12.25
CA GLN A 138 -26.98 2.51 12.10
C GLN A 138 -26.77 2.93 10.63
N LEU A 139 -27.66 2.50 9.72
CA LEU A 139 -27.52 2.76 8.28
C LEU A 139 -27.50 4.25 7.93
N LEU A 140 -28.29 5.07 8.62
CA LEU A 140 -28.33 6.53 8.41
C LEU A 140 -26.98 7.20 8.72
N ALA A 141 -26.17 6.63 9.61
CA ALA A 141 -24.85 7.16 9.94
C ALA A 141 -23.84 6.97 8.79
N LEU A 142 -24.09 6.05 7.84
CA LEU A 142 -23.27 5.91 6.63
C LEU A 142 -23.43 7.10 5.68
N ALA A 143 -24.59 7.75 5.69
CA ALA A 143 -24.88 8.95 4.89
C ALA A 143 -24.52 10.26 5.62
N SER A 144 -23.90 10.17 6.80
CA SER A 144 -23.53 11.35 7.58
C SER A 144 -22.38 12.14 6.92
N VAL A 145 -22.37 13.45 7.14
CA VAL A 145 -21.28 14.34 6.70
C VAL A 145 -19.91 13.83 7.17
N GLY A 146 -19.83 13.33 8.41
CA GLY A 146 -18.59 12.79 8.95
C GLY A 146 -18.09 11.52 8.24
N MET A 147 -18.98 10.69 7.68
CA MET A 147 -18.58 9.54 6.87
C MET A 147 -18.09 9.99 5.49
N THR A 148 -18.77 10.97 4.88
CA THR A 148 -18.36 11.58 3.61
C THR A 148 -16.94 12.15 3.71
N ASP A 149 -16.65 12.94 4.76
CA ASP A 149 -15.32 13.51 4.99
C ASP A 149 -14.26 12.41 5.13
N ARG A 150 -14.57 11.34 5.89
CA ARG A 150 -13.65 10.20 6.04
C ARG A 150 -13.35 9.55 4.69
N VAL A 151 -14.36 9.34 3.84
CA VAL A 151 -14.18 8.77 2.50
C VAL A 151 -13.29 9.69 1.66
N LEU A 152 -13.56 11.00 1.64
CA LEU A 152 -12.76 11.97 0.87
C LEU A 152 -11.29 12.00 1.32
N PHE A 153 -11.03 12.00 2.62
CA PHE A 153 -9.66 11.92 3.13
C PHE A 153 -8.98 10.61 2.72
N HIS A 154 -9.65 9.47 2.77
CA HIS A 154 -9.08 8.20 2.30
C HIS A 154 -8.81 8.22 0.79
N LEU A 155 -9.70 8.78 -0.02
CA LEU A 155 -9.44 8.93 -1.46
C LEU A 155 -8.22 9.82 -1.71
N GLY A 156 -8.11 10.95 -1.01
CA GLY A 156 -6.97 11.87 -1.10
C GLY A 156 -5.65 11.21 -0.67
N PHE A 157 -5.61 10.62 0.52
CA PHE A 157 -4.42 9.90 1.00
C PHE A 157 -4.06 8.71 0.11
N GLY A 158 -5.05 7.98 -0.41
CA GLY A 158 -4.81 6.87 -1.32
C GLY A 158 -4.20 7.34 -2.64
N LEU A 159 -4.66 8.47 -3.20
CA LEU A 159 -4.08 9.06 -4.39
C LEU A 159 -2.63 9.49 -4.16
N VAL A 160 -2.36 10.24 -3.08
CA VAL A 160 -1.00 10.66 -2.72
C VAL A 160 -0.11 9.45 -2.52
N ALA A 161 -0.59 8.42 -1.82
CA ALA A 161 0.16 7.20 -1.58
C ALA A 161 0.54 6.50 -2.89
N GLY A 162 -0.41 6.42 -3.83
CA GLY A 162 -0.19 5.85 -5.16
C GLY A 162 0.85 6.63 -5.97
N LEU A 163 0.77 7.95 -5.97
CA LEU A 163 1.74 8.82 -6.65
C LEU A 163 3.15 8.69 -6.07
N LEU A 164 3.27 8.63 -4.74
CA LEU A 164 4.55 8.39 -4.07
C LEU A 164 5.11 7.00 -4.40
N GLY A 165 4.27 5.96 -4.39
CA GLY A 165 4.68 4.60 -4.76
C GLY A 165 5.17 4.53 -6.20
N TRP A 166 4.50 5.24 -7.11
CA TRP A 166 4.95 5.39 -8.49
C TRP A 166 6.26 6.15 -8.62
N ALA A 167 6.45 7.24 -7.87
CA ALA A 167 7.71 7.99 -7.85
C ALA A 167 8.88 7.12 -7.37
N ILE A 168 8.68 6.31 -6.32
CA ILE A 168 9.67 5.32 -5.83
C ILE A 168 10.00 4.32 -6.94
N ALA A 169 8.97 3.78 -7.61
CA ALA A 169 9.16 2.83 -8.70
C ALA A 169 9.98 3.43 -9.86
N LEU A 170 9.69 4.67 -10.25
CA LEU A 170 10.47 5.38 -11.27
C LEU A 170 11.93 5.54 -10.87
N ARG A 171 12.22 5.82 -9.60
CA ARG A 171 13.60 5.96 -9.09
C ARG A 171 14.33 4.62 -9.10
N LEU A 172 13.67 3.56 -8.63
CA LEU A 172 14.25 2.23 -8.65
C LEU A 172 14.46 1.72 -10.08
N HIS A 173 13.62 2.14 -11.03
CA HIS A 173 13.67 1.75 -12.45
C HIS A 173 14.72 2.50 -13.28
N ARG A 174 15.22 3.65 -12.81
CA ARG A 174 16.25 4.38 -13.54
C ARG A 174 17.55 3.59 -13.56
N PRO A 175 18.21 3.45 -14.72
CA PRO A 175 19.62 3.06 -14.74
C PRO A 175 20.40 4.13 -13.97
N VAL A 176 21.31 3.71 -13.09
CA VAL A 176 22.23 4.62 -12.41
C VAL A 176 23.08 5.27 -13.51
N ARG A 177 22.74 6.50 -13.88
CA ARG A 177 23.59 7.34 -14.74
C ARG A 177 24.56 8.04 -13.80
N GLY A 178 25.76 7.49 -13.69
CA GLY A 178 26.93 8.09 -13.04
C GLY A 178 28.00 8.29 -14.08
#